data_AF-A0A958SZA2-F1
#
_entry.id   AF-A0A958SZA2-F1
#
_cell.length_a   1.000
_cell.length_b   1.000
_cell.length_c   1.000
_cell.angle_alpha   90.00
_cell.angle_beta   90.00
_cell.angle_gamma   90.00
#
_symmetry.space_group_name_H-M   'P 1'
#
loop_
_entity.id
_entity.type
_entity.pdbx_description
1 polymer ?
#
loop_
_entity_poly.entity_id
_entity_poly.type
_entity_poly.pdbx_seq_one_letter_code
_entity_poly.pdbx_strand_id
1 'polypeptide(L)'
;MSFRKITEEDSNYNHLERMSISELLNNINSEDKTVPFAIEKAIPQIEKLVEQVVAKLKHGGRLFYIGAGTSGRLGIVDASECPPTFGVSHDLVIGLIAGG
;
A
#
# COMPACT_ATOMS: atom_id res chain seq x y z
N MET A 1 0.68 2.91 -27.20
CA MET A 1 1.53 3.73 -26.31
C MET A 1 2.45 2.80 -25.54
N SER A 2 3.74 3.12 -25.41
CA SER A 2 4.67 2.33 -24.60
C SER A 2 4.30 2.45 -23.11
N PHE A 3 4.35 1.34 -22.37
CA PHE A 3 4.12 1.34 -20.93
C PHE A 3 5.27 2.04 -20.21
N ARG A 4 4.98 3.15 -19.52
CA ARG A 4 5.97 3.91 -18.75
C ARG A 4 6.12 3.30 -17.35
N LYS A 5 7.31 2.84 -17.00
CA LYS A 5 7.64 2.26 -15.69
C LYS A 5 8.11 3.33 -14.71
N ILE A 6 7.20 4.16 -14.23
CA ILE A 6 7.52 5.33 -13.37
C ILE A 6 8.33 4.94 -12.12
N THR A 7 8.12 3.73 -11.57
CA THR A 7 8.84 3.24 -10.39
C THR A 7 10.32 2.95 -10.61
N GLU A 8 10.74 2.80 -11.88
CA GLU A 8 12.12 2.50 -12.28
C GLU A 8 12.81 3.71 -12.94
N GLU A 9 12.18 4.90 -12.88
CA GLU A 9 12.77 6.12 -13.42
C GLU A 9 13.76 6.75 -12.45
N ASP A 10 14.65 7.60 -12.99
CA ASP A 10 15.59 8.36 -12.19
C ASP A 10 14.84 9.26 -11.18
N SER A 11 15.46 9.44 -10.01
CA SER A 11 14.91 10.29 -8.96
C SER A 11 14.82 11.75 -9.41
N ASN A 12 13.86 12.49 -8.82
CA ASN A 12 13.79 13.95 -8.96
C ASN A 12 15.02 14.66 -8.33
N TYR A 13 15.82 13.95 -7.54
CA TYR A 13 17.00 14.45 -6.85
C TYR A 13 18.27 13.78 -7.38
N ASN A 14 19.36 14.53 -7.46
CA ASN A 14 20.66 14.05 -7.88
C ASN A 14 21.70 14.28 -6.78
N HIS A 15 22.80 13.54 -6.82
CA HIS A 15 23.94 13.71 -5.90
C HIS A 15 23.55 13.66 -4.41
N LEU A 16 22.65 12.72 -4.04
CA LEU A 16 22.17 12.55 -2.68
C LEU A 16 23.32 12.38 -1.66
N GLU A 17 24.41 11.75 -2.07
CA GLU A 17 25.62 11.54 -1.27
C GLU A 17 26.35 12.83 -0.90
N ARG A 18 26.07 13.94 -1.59
CA ARG A 18 26.66 15.26 -1.34
C ARG A 18 25.75 16.16 -0.50
N MET A 19 24.50 15.75 -0.29
CA MET A 19 23.55 16.51 0.51
C MET A 19 23.86 16.36 2.00
N SER A 20 23.59 17.41 2.76
CA SER A 20 23.55 17.31 4.22
C SER A 20 22.41 16.41 4.67
N ILE A 21 22.52 15.87 5.89
CA ILE A 21 21.46 15.06 6.50
C ILE A 21 20.14 15.84 6.56
N SER A 22 20.19 17.15 6.85
CA SER A 22 19.00 18.00 6.89
C SER A 22 18.31 18.07 5.54
N GLU A 23 19.06 18.26 4.45
CA GLU A 23 18.51 18.29 3.09
C GLU A 23 17.89 16.95 2.73
N LEU A 24 18.55 15.82 3.02
CA LEU A 24 18.01 14.49 2.75
C LEU A 24 16.67 14.26 3.47
N LEU A 25 16.59 14.57 4.76
CA LEU A 25 15.36 14.39 5.54
C LEU A 25 14.23 15.29 5.04
N ASN A 26 14.52 16.55 4.68
CA ASN A 26 13.52 17.46 4.13
C ASN A 26 13.04 17.03 2.74
N ASN A 27 13.94 16.50 1.91
CA ASN A 27 13.60 16.00 0.57
C ASN A 27 12.73 14.74 0.65
N ILE A 28 13.09 13.76 1.50
CA ILE A 28 12.27 12.57 1.75
C ILE A 28 10.87 12.98 2.23
N ASN A 29 10.79 13.87 3.23
CA ASN A 29 9.50 14.33 3.74
C ASN A 29 8.68 15.10 2.69
N SER A 30 9.33 15.77 1.75
CA SER A 30 8.66 16.46 0.64
C SER A 30 8.03 15.45 -0.33
N GLU A 31 8.72 14.35 -0.64
CA GLU A 31 8.15 13.25 -1.44
C GLU A 31 7.01 12.54 -0.69
N ASP A 32 7.15 12.27 0.61
CA ASP A 32 6.10 11.61 1.41
C ASP A 32 4.78 12.40 1.40
N LYS A 33 4.86 13.74 1.42
CA LYS A 33 3.67 14.61 1.32
C LYS A 33 2.90 14.43 0.02
N THR A 34 3.52 13.90 -1.03
CA THR A 34 2.84 13.66 -2.31
C THR A 34 1.89 12.46 -2.24
N VAL A 35 2.13 11.52 -1.32
CA VAL A 35 1.36 10.27 -1.23
C VAL A 35 -0.12 10.52 -0.93
N PRO A 36 -0.51 11.32 0.08
CA PRO A 36 -1.92 11.63 0.32
C PRO A 36 -2.63 12.23 -0.89
N PHE A 37 -1.98 13.12 -1.65
CA PHE A 37 -2.55 13.71 -2.87
C PHE A 37 -2.73 12.68 -4.00
N ALA A 38 -1.86 11.67 -4.08
CA ALA A 38 -2.01 10.57 -5.02
C ALA A 38 -3.18 9.65 -4.60
N ILE A 39 -3.32 9.36 -3.31
CA ILE A 39 -4.43 8.56 -2.76
C ILE A 39 -5.77 9.29 -2.95
N GLU A 40 -5.82 10.60 -2.76
CA GLU A 40 -7.03 11.43 -2.98
C GLU A 40 -7.61 11.20 -4.38
N LYS A 41 -6.75 11.16 -5.40
CA LYS A 41 -7.15 10.91 -6.80
C LYS A 41 -7.63 9.47 -7.04
N ALA A 42 -7.28 8.54 -6.17
CA ALA A 42 -7.67 7.13 -6.26
C ALA A 42 -8.92 6.78 -5.45
N ILE A 43 -9.46 7.73 -4.65
CA ILE A 43 -10.66 7.51 -3.82
C ILE A 43 -11.84 6.90 -4.60
N PRO A 44 -12.20 7.37 -5.81
CA PRO A 44 -13.33 6.79 -6.56
C PRO A 44 -13.15 5.31 -6.92
N GLN A 45 -11.91 4.84 -7.06
CA GLN A 45 -11.57 3.44 -7.35
C GLN A 45 -11.55 2.62 -6.06
N ILE A 46 -11.04 3.20 -4.97
CA ILE A 46 -11.05 2.59 -3.63
C ILE A 46 -12.50 2.39 -3.16
N GLU A 47 -13.38 3.36 -3.37
CA GLU A 47 -14.81 3.27 -3.05
C GLU A 47 -15.45 2.05 -3.72
N LYS A 48 -15.27 1.91 -5.04
CA LYS A 48 -15.77 0.74 -5.79
C LYS A 48 -15.21 -0.58 -5.27
N LEU A 49 -13.93 -0.61 -4.89
CA LEU A 49 -13.33 -1.79 -4.28
C LEU A 49 -14.01 -2.14 -2.95
N VAL A 50 -14.18 -1.14 -2.07
CA VAL A 50 -14.79 -1.32 -0.75
C VAL A 50 -16.23 -1.81 -0.87
N GLU A 51 -17.03 -1.27 -1.79
CA GLU A 51 -18.40 -1.74 -2.04
C GLU A 51 -18.44 -3.24 -2.35
N GLN A 52 -17.55 -3.72 -3.23
CA GLN A 52 -17.48 -5.13 -3.60
C GLN A 52 -16.99 -5.99 -2.43
N VAL A 53 -15.96 -5.54 -1.70
CA VAL A 53 -15.43 -6.27 -0.54
C VAL A 53 -16.50 -6.42 0.54
N VAL A 54 -17.18 -5.33 0.91
CA VAL A 54 -18.26 -5.35 1.91
C VAL A 54 -19.37 -6.31 1.48
N ALA A 55 -19.80 -6.27 0.22
CA ALA A 55 -20.79 -7.20 -0.29
C ALA A 55 -20.32 -8.66 -0.14
N LYS A 56 -19.08 -8.99 -0.49
CA LYS A 56 -18.56 -10.36 -0.37
C LYS A 56 -18.44 -10.83 1.07
N LEU A 57 -17.94 -9.99 1.97
CA LEU A 57 -17.80 -10.33 3.40
C LEU A 57 -19.17 -10.57 4.05
N LYS A 58 -20.20 -9.77 3.71
CA LYS A 58 -21.59 -9.99 4.19
C LYS A 58 -22.18 -11.33 3.77
N HIS A 59 -21.72 -11.91 2.66
CA HIS A 59 -22.15 -13.22 2.18
C HIS A 59 -21.23 -14.36 2.66
N GLY A 60 -20.46 -14.15 3.73
CA GLY A 60 -19.55 -15.16 4.30
C GLY A 60 -18.25 -15.34 3.53
N GLY A 61 -17.91 -14.41 2.63
CA GLY A 61 -16.64 -14.39 1.93
C GLY A 61 -15.46 -14.00 2.82
N ARG A 62 -14.25 -14.05 2.25
CA ARG A 62 -12.98 -13.68 2.89
C ARG A 62 -12.21 -12.72 1.98
N LEU A 63 -11.36 -11.89 2.57
CA LEU A 63 -10.46 -10.98 1.84
C LEU A 63 -9.04 -11.54 1.84
N PHE A 64 -8.41 -11.57 0.66
CA PHE A 64 -7.03 -12.03 0.48
C PHE A 64 -6.19 -10.92 -0.12
N TYR A 65 -5.13 -10.51 0.58
CA TYR A 65 -4.03 -9.73 0.01
C TYR A 65 -2.95 -10.67 -0.49
N ILE A 66 -2.40 -10.40 -1.69
CA ILE A 66 -1.39 -11.26 -2.30
C ILE A 66 -0.29 -10.38 -2.86
N GLY A 67 0.96 -10.65 -2.50
CA GLY A 67 2.10 -9.87 -3.00
C GLY A 67 3.45 -10.55 -2.76
N ALA A 68 4.52 -9.89 -3.21
CA ALA A 68 5.90 -10.28 -2.93
C ALA A 68 6.62 -9.14 -2.20
N GLY A 69 7.73 -9.45 -1.52
CA GLY A 69 8.57 -8.44 -0.86
C GLY A 69 7.78 -7.51 0.06
N THR A 70 8.01 -6.20 -0.07
CA THR A 70 7.34 -5.16 0.75
C THR A 70 5.83 -5.18 0.60
N SER A 71 5.30 -5.35 -0.63
CA SER A 71 3.85 -5.37 -0.85
C SER A 71 3.16 -6.55 -0.15
N GLY A 72 3.78 -7.73 -0.19
CA GLY A 72 3.26 -8.90 0.54
C GLY A 72 3.29 -8.69 2.06
N ARG A 73 4.38 -8.12 2.58
CA ARG A 73 4.51 -7.82 4.02
C ARG A 73 3.48 -6.80 4.50
N LEU A 74 3.18 -5.76 3.72
CA LEU A 74 2.13 -4.79 4.06
C LEU A 74 0.74 -5.45 4.11
N GLY A 75 0.44 -6.38 3.19
CA GLY A 75 -0.80 -7.16 3.27
C GLY A 75 -0.89 -8.02 4.53
N ILE A 76 0.23 -8.59 4.98
CA ILE A 76 0.27 -9.34 6.25
C ILE A 76 0.05 -8.42 7.45
N VAL A 77 0.66 -7.22 7.46
CA VAL A 77 0.46 -6.23 8.53
C VAL A 77 -1.02 -5.87 8.67
N ASP A 78 -1.67 -5.45 7.58
CA ASP A 78 -3.10 -5.06 7.60
C ASP A 78 -4.01 -6.22 8.05
N ALA A 79 -3.78 -7.43 7.52
CA ALA A 79 -4.53 -8.62 7.91
C ALA A 79 -4.36 -8.95 9.40
N SER A 80 -3.14 -8.82 9.94
CA SER A 80 -2.85 -9.12 11.36
C SER A 80 -3.50 -8.14 12.33
N GLU A 81 -3.78 -6.91 11.89
CA GLU A 81 -4.44 -5.88 12.70
C GLU A 81 -5.97 -6.05 12.74
N CYS A 82 -6.56 -6.80 11.80
CA CYS A 82 -8.00 -6.97 11.72
C CYS A 82 -8.62 -7.66 12.96
N PRO A 83 -8.13 -8.82 13.45
CA PRO A 83 -8.67 -9.47 14.63
C PRO A 83 -8.65 -8.61 15.90
N PRO A 84 -7.52 -7.99 16.31
CA PRO A 84 -7.51 -7.17 17.53
C PRO A 84 -8.26 -5.84 17.38
N THR A 85 -8.35 -5.27 16.17
CA THR A 85 -9.02 -3.98 15.94
C THR A 85 -10.54 -4.13 15.86
N PHE A 86 -11.03 -5.18 15.18
CA PHE A 86 -12.45 -5.34 14.87
C PHE A 86 -13.11 -6.55 15.53
N GLY A 87 -12.36 -7.37 16.29
CA GLY A 87 -12.88 -8.57 16.96
C GLY A 87 -13.29 -9.69 16.00
N VAL A 88 -12.73 -9.71 14.79
CA VAL A 88 -13.05 -10.69 13.74
C VAL A 88 -12.14 -11.92 13.79
N SER A 89 -12.53 -13.00 13.10
CA SER A 89 -11.68 -14.19 12.95
C SER A 89 -10.41 -13.88 12.15
N HIS A 90 -9.31 -14.56 12.48
CA HIS A 90 -8.06 -14.56 11.69
C HIS A 90 -8.25 -15.09 10.27
N ASP A 91 -9.32 -15.85 10.03
CA ASP A 91 -9.65 -16.36 8.70
C ASP A 91 -10.44 -15.36 7.83
N LEU A 92 -10.85 -14.20 8.35
CA LEU A 92 -11.67 -13.25 7.59
C LEU A 92 -10.83 -12.43 6.59
N VAL A 93 -9.64 -11.99 7.00
CA VAL A 93 -8.70 -11.20 6.20
C VAL A 93 -7.33 -11.87 6.27
N ILE A 94 -6.76 -12.21 5.11
CA ILE A 94 -5.56 -13.06 5.02
C ILE A 94 -4.53 -12.41 4.10
N GLY A 95 -3.29 -12.27 4.56
CA GLY A 95 -2.15 -11.86 3.75
C GLY A 95 -1.35 -13.07 3.25
N LEU A 96 -1.08 -13.13 1.94
CA LEU A 96 -0.24 -14.14 1.29
C LEU A 96 0.99 -13.49 0.68
N ILE A 97 2.16 -14.03 0.99
CA ILE A 97 3.44 -13.55 0.47
C ILE A 97 4.13 -14.61 -0.40
N ALA A 98 4.67 -14.17 -1.54
CA ALA A 98 5.48 -15.03 -2.39
C ALA A 98 6.73 -15.50 -1.62
N GLY A 99 6.95 -16.82 -1.59
CA GLY A 99 8.01 -17.45 -0.81
C GLY A 99 7.52 -18.18 0.45
N GLY A 100 6.23 -18.06 0.79
CA GLY A 100 5.65 -18.61 2.00
C GLY A 100 5.51 -17.56 3.09
#